data_AF-A0A319AUR9-F1
#
_entry.id   AF-A0A319AUR9-F1
#
_cell.length_a   1.000
_cell.length_b   1.000
_cell.length_c   1.000
_cell.angle_alpha   90.00
_cell.angle_beta   90.00
_cell.angle_gamma   90.00
#
_symmetry.space_group_name_H-M   'P 1'
#
loop_
_entity.id
_entity.type
_entity.pdbx_description
1 polymer ?
#
loop_
_entity_poly.entity_id
_entity_poly.type
_entity_poly.pdbx_seq_one_letter_code
_entity_poly.pdbx_strand_id
1 'polypeptide(L)'
;MSASPYMADPLTVLPPEIVLRVVEFLPVSAVASLTAVSKPWHQFIDITHREAIYSSESKTAQPPGGARDFSFLSDSTTSFTKLFENPTSWKDLCKRQKLLARNWAAERPVTRESVLQVGNNPVWRFRADFKRRFFISTSHAGGLNVTDMDTGKILWRLPSTLERDEGSVRPYAHLEYQDGMAVFDREGDALEVWQADQEGAKRGEFRRIAILDHNCQTRGFQLSYWTLCVVSTQGQGFVYDMTQRPPKLTTHISIENDAVGHLDQSADAVIYSMGPRGYHIYNKATGEFLGALQPFRCTDMYHILPPVATSPSAIAALAAAARHGPTQQMVALSKPRRDCLVPIELSKGPLPPPTDFEHVRHGDDEWGAGMLHGDLFVGFSRAGRVFVCSNWRKALQTENGISEHGSLIECESDGSNFDLGGWLSVRNHRVMFEIQDRIYVVALDDDNKIQNVHNPARASYSLLTSSVPQLAVPVSFMALYDDAIMTTYTTLGFRQHNADFPDDDQDEGPARIFPTKAIRIVSLAPDLSDGKSVPVDDQQATGEGLWSSEPRQRRTEDSWRSQAGLLQLVSLLGDELDDEDEAEMEALARENEEEWEDMEDDDFDDHDHDHEGDDESEPESAREHGTA
;
A
#
# COMPACT_ATOMS: atom_id res chain seq x y z
N MET A 1 -22.28 -42.37 -48.60
CA MET A 1 -21.65 -41.14 -48.11
C MET A 1 -22.77 -40.21 -47.68
N SER A 2 -23.07 -40.13 -46.38
CA SER A 2 -24.09 -39.19 -45.87
C SER A 2 -23.48 -37.80 -45.82
N ALA A 3 -24.12 -36.83 -46.48
CA ALA A 3 -23.77 -35.43 -46.35
C ALA A 3 -23.93 -35.00 -44.88
N SER A 4 -22.86 -34.51 -44.27
CA SER A 4 -22.96 -33.84 -42.97
C SER A 4 -23.97 -32.69 -43.08
N PRO A 5 -24.86 -32.49 -42.11
CA PRO A 5 -25.77 -31.35 -42.12
C PRO A 5 -24.91 -30.08 -42.09
N TYR A 6 -25.09 -29.21 -43.08
CA TYR A 6 -24.48 -27.88 -43.09
C TYR A 6 -24.95 -27.15 -41.83
N MET A 7 -24.06 -26.97 -40.86
CA MET A 7 -24.32 -26.07 -39.73
C MET A 7 -24.36 -24.64 -40.28
N ALA A 8 -25.55 -24.05 -40.32
CA ALA A 8 -25.73 -22.67 -40.75
C ALA A 8 -25.20 -21.71 -39.67
N ASP A 9 -24.55 -20.62 -40.09
CA ASP A 9 -24.07 -19.58 -39.18
C ASP A 9 -25.27 -18.95 -38.46
N PRO A 10 -25.29 -18.92 -37.11
CA PRO A 10 -26.35 -18.29 -36.34
C PRO A 10 -26.71 -16.87 -36.80
N LEU A 11 -25.75 -16.07 -37.29
CA LEU A 11 -26.02 -14.72 -37.82
C LEU A 11 -26.92 -14.72 -39.07
N THR A 12 -27.01 -15.84 -39.78
CA THR A 12 -27.77 -15.97 -41.03
C THR A 12 -29.16 -16.58 -40.83
N VAL A 13 -29.39 -17.23 -39.69
CA VAL A 13 -30.64 -17.98 -39.41
C VAL A 13 -31.41 -17.47 -38.20
N LEU A 14 -30.75 -16.78 -37.26
CA LEU A 14 -31.39 -16.24 -36.06
C LEU A 14 -31.59 -14.72 -36.17
N PRO A 15 -32.67 -14.18 -35.58
CA PRO A 15 -32.81 -12.74 -35.38
C PRO A 15 -31.66 -12.16 -34.52
N PRO A 16 -31.22 -10.91 -34.76
CA PRO A 16 -30.16 -10.26 -33.99
C PRO A 16 -30.36 -10.31 -32.48
N GLU A 17 -31.59 -10.19 -31.99
CA GLU A 17 -31.92 -10.21 -30.56
C GLU A 17 -31.61 -11.56 -29.92
N ILE A 18 -31.85 -12.66 -30.64
CA ILE A 18 -31.53 -14.01 -30.17
C ILE A 18 -30.02 -14.20 -30.15
N VAL A 19 -29.32 -13.70 -31.17
CA VAL A 19 -27.85 -13.75 -31.20
C VAL A 19 -27.26 -12.94 -30.04
N LEU A 20 -27.79 -11.75 -29.74
CA LEU A 20 -27.37 -10.96 -28.59
C LEU A 20 -27.58 -11.72 -27.28
N ARG A 21 -28.73 -12.37 -27.12
CA ARG A 21 -29.00 -13.18 -25.94
C ARG A 21 -28.04 -14.36 -25.81
N VAL A 22 -27.65 -15.00 -26.92
CA VAL A 22 -26.62 -16.05 -26.91
C VAL A 22 -25.26 -15.47 -26.49
N VAL A 23 -24.85 -14.34 -27.08
CA VAL A 23 -23.58 -13.66 -26.78
C VAL A 23 -23.52 -13.16 -25.32
N GLU A 24 -24.67 -12.88 -24.71
CA GLU A 24 -24.76 -12.47 -23.30
C GLU A 24 -24.18 -13.52 -22.34
N PHE A 25 -24.42 -14.80 -22.63
CA PHE A 25 -23.92 -15.94 -21.83
C PHE A 25 -22.47 -16.34 -22.13
N LEU A 26 -21.86 -15.76 -23.16
CA LEU A 26 -20.48 -16.07 -23.51
C LEU A 26 -19.50 -15.28 -22.63
N PRO A 27 -18.41 -15.91 -22.15
CA PRO A 27 -17.32 -15.19 -21.51
C PRO A 27 -16.68 -14.22 -22.50
N VAL A 28 -16.07 -13.16 -21.98
CA VAL A 28 -15.43 -12.11 -22.80
C VAL A 28 -14.37 -12.69 -23.76
N SER A 29 -13.66 -13.75 -23.36
CA SER A 29 -12.71 -14.46 -24.21
C SER A 29 -13.38 -15.09 -25.44
N ALA A 30 -14.53 -15.74 -25.28
CA ALA A 30 -15.29 -16.32 -26.40
C ALA A 30 -15.86 -15.24 -27.31
N VAL A 31 -16.34 -14.12 -26.75
CA VAL A 31 -16.79 -12.97 -27.54
C VAL A 31 -15.64 -12.40 -28.38
N ALA A 32 -14.46 -12.24 -27.77
CA ALA A 32 -13.26 -11.81 -28.50
C ALA A 32 -12.90 -12.79 -29.62
N SER A 33 -12.92 -14.10 -29.36
CA SER A 33 -12.69 -15.12 -30.39
C SER A 33 -13.70 -15.04 -31.54
N LEU A 34 -14.99 -14.82 -31.24
CA LEU A 34 -16.02 -14.65 -32.28
C LEU A 34 -15.74 -13.50 -33.23
N THR A 35 -15.19 -12.38 -32.72
CA THR A 35 -14.81 -11.25 -33.59
C THR A 35 -13.73 -11.62 -34.62
N ALA A 36 -12.95 -12.67 -34.37
CA ALA A 36 -11.92 -13.17 -35.28
C ALA A 36 -12.41 -14.26 -36.24
N VAL A 37 -13.64 -14.76 -36.09
CA VAL A 37 -14.17 -15.86 -36.92
C VAL A 37 -14.51 -15.38 -38.34
N SER A 38 -15.21 -14.26 -38.47
CA SER A 38 -15.63 -13.73 -39.77
C SER A 38 -15.95 -12.23 -39.73
N LYS A 39 -15.95 -11.58 -40.91
CA LYS A 39 -16.32 -10.16 -41.03
C LYS A 39 -17.75 -9.87 -40.51
N PRO A 40 -18.78 -10.70 -40.78
CA PRO A 40 -20.10 -10.54 -40.18
C PRO A 40 -20.09 -10.55 -38.65
N TRP A 41 -19.36 -11.47 -38.01
CA TRP A 41 -19.26 -11.51 -36.55
C TRP A 41 -18.54 -10.30 -35.97
N HIS A 42 -17.45 -9.86 -36.61
CA HIS A 42 -16.78 -8.62 -36.23
C HIS A 42 -17.72 -7.41 -36.35
N GLN A 43 -18.42 -7.27 -37.47
CA GLN A 43 -19.38 -6.18 -37.69
C GLN A 43 -20.52 -6.22 -36.66
N PHE A 44 -21.06 -7.40 -36.36
CA PHE A 44 -22.14 -7.56 -35.39
C PHE A 44 -21.70 -7.15 -33.97
N ILE A 45 -20.55 -7.65 -33.52
CA ILE A 45 -20.08 -7.47 -32.14
C ILE A 45 -19.42 -6.10 -31.94
N ASP A 46 -18.45 -5.74 -32.77
CA ASP A 46 -17.56 -4.59 -32.51
C ASP A 46 -18.02 -3.29 -33.15
N ILE A 47 -18.94 -3.36 -34.11
CA ILE A 47 -19.43 -2.18 -34.84
C ILE A 47 -20.90 -1.90 -34.50
N THR A 48 -21.80 -2.86 -34.71
CA THR A 48 -23.25 -2.63 -34.61
C THR A 48 -23.77 -2.70 -33.17
N HIS A 49 -23.41 -3.74 -32.41
CA HIS A 49 -24.00 -4.00 -31.08
C HIS A 49 -23.00 -3.90 -29.93
N ARG A 50 -21.88 -3.20 -30.14
CA ARG A 50 -20.76 -3.09 -29.18
C ARG A 50 -21.23 -2.67 -27.79
N GLU A 51 -21.96 -1.57 -27.69
CA GLU A 51 -22.37 -1.04 -26.38
C GLU A 51 -23.29 -2.02 -25.65
N ALA A 52 -24.30 -2.58 -26.31
CA ALA A 52 -25.23 -3.52 -25.69
C ALA A 52 -24.56 -4.82 -25.21
N ILE A 53 -23.56 -5.31 -25.94
CA ILE A 53 -22.82 -6.51 -25.56
C ILE A 53 -21.97 -6.21 -24.33
N TYR A 54 -21.13 -5.18 -24.39
CA TYR A 54 -20.13 -4.91 -23.35
C TYR A 54 -20.70 -4.19 -22.12
N SER A 55 -21.87 -3.54 -22.20
CA SER A 55 -22.58 -2.98 -21.05
C SER A 55 -23.34 -4.03 -20.23
N SER A 56 -23.28 -5.31 -20.59
CA SER A 56 -23.90 -6.38 -19.79
C SER A 56 -23.11 -6.60 -18.49
N GLU A 57 -23.83 -6.81 -17.38
CA GLU A 57 -23.27 -7.09 -16.05
C GLU A 57 -22.38 -8.36 -16.05
N SER A 58 -22.62 -9.30 -16.97
CA SER A 58 -21.77 -10.51 -17.10
C SER A 58 -20.37 -10.20 -17.64
N LYS A 59 -20.17 -9.03 -18.25
CA LYS A 59 -18.91 -8.65 -18.91
C LYS A 59 -18.22 -7.50 -18.20
N THR A 60 -18.98 -6.49 -17.79
CA THR A 60 -18.45 -5.26 -17.19
C THR A 60 -19.14 -5.01 -15.86
N ALA A 61 -18.34 -4.94 -14.80
CA ALA A 61 -18.83 -4.68 -13.46
C ALA A 61 -19.44 -3.27 -13.40
N GLN A 62 -20.64 -3.20 -12.82
CA GLN A 62 -21.48 -2.01 -12.75
C GLN A 62 -22.23 -1.96 -11.41
N PRO A 63 -22.76 -0.78 -11.02
CA PRO A 63 -23.68 -0.68 -9.90
C PRO A 63 -24.91 -1.59 -10.07
N PRO A 64 -25.52 -2.07 -8.97
CA PRO A 64 -26.75 -2.86 -9.04
C PRO A 64 -27.85 -2.16 -9.83
N GLY A 65 -28.45 -2.86 -10.80
CA GLY A 65 -29.50 -2.30 -11.67
C GLY A 65 -28.99 -1.65 -12.96
N GLY A 66 -27.68 -1.76 -13.22
CA GLY A 66 -27.01 -1.25 -14.41
C GLY A 66 -26.77 0.26 -14.38
N ALA A 67 -25.80 0.71 -15.17
CA ALA A 67 -25.52 2.14 -15.36
C ALA A 67 -25.89 2.59 -16.77
N ARG A 68 -26.43 3.81 -16.87
CA ARG A 68 -26.75 4.43 -18.18
C ARG A 68 -25.49 4.93 -18.89
N ASP A 69 -24.54 5.44 -18.13
CA ASP A 69 -23.28 6.00 -18.58
C ASP A 69 -22.16 5.73 -17.56
N PHE A 70 -21.02 6.40 -17.71
CA PHE A 70 -19.83 6.20 -16.89
C PHE A 70 -19.76 7.13 -15.66
N SER A 71 -20.81 7.89 -15.34
CA SER A 71 -20.78 8.83 -14.22
C SER A 71 -20.55 8.14 -12.87
N PHE A 72 -20.90 6.86 -12.73
CA PHE A 72 -20.66 6.11 -11.51
C PHE A 72 -19.17 6.00 -11.17
N LEU A 73 -18.27 6.04 -12.16
CA LEU A 73 -16.84 5.89 -11.95
C LEU A 73 -16.22 7.07 -11.18
N SER A 74 -16.78 8.28 -11.29
CA SER A 74 -16.23 9.46 -10.62
C SER A 74 -16.42 9.43 -9.10
N ASP A 75 -17.46 8.74 -8.62
CA ASP A 75 -17.76 8.66 -7.19
C ASP A 75 -17.38 7.31 -6.57
N SER A 76 -17.21 6.25 -7.37
CA SER A 76 -17.01 4.89 -6.85
C SER A 76 -15.58 4.34 -6.96
N THR A 77 -14.71 4.94 -7.77
CA THR A 77 -13.40 4.37 -8.05
C THR A 77 -12.37 4.79 -7.01
N THR A 78 -11.59 3.82 -6.56
CA THR A 78 -10.42 4.02 -5.69
C THR A 78 -9.14 3.76 -6.50
N SER A 79 -9.11 4.24 -7.74
CA SER A 79 -7.95 4.03 -8.63
C SER A 79 -6.87 5.08 -8.37
N PHE A 80 -5.69 4.62 -8.00
CA PHE A 80 -4.50 5.45 -7.87
C PHE A 80 -4.03 5.97 -9.23
N THR A 81 -3.98 5.09 -10.24
CA THR A 81 -3.40 5.38 -11.56
C THR A 81 -4.37 6.05 -12.53
N LYS A 82 -5.58 6.39 -12.07
CA LYS A 82 -6.64 6.95 -12.92
C LYS A 82 -7.05 5.97 -14.03
N LEU A 83 -6.89 4.66 -13.79
CA LEU A 83 -7.13 3.61 -14.76
C LEU A 83 -8.54 3.69 -15.36
N PHE A 84 -9.53 4.08 -14.57
CA PHE A 84 -10.93 4.16 -14.99
C PHE A 84 -11.39 5.56 -15.41
N GLU A 85 -10.48 6.54 -15.52
CA GLU A 85 -10.86 7.87 -15.99
C GLU A 85 -11.20 7.85 -17.49
N ASN A 86 -12.29 8.55 -17.83
CA ASN A 86 -12.75 8.84 -19.18
C ASN A 86 -12.72 7.61 -20.14
N PRO A 87 -13.43 6.51 -19.81
CA PRO A 87 -13.53 5.38 -20.74
C PRO A 87 -14.24 5.80 -22.03
N THR A 88 -13.71 5.33 -23.16
CA THR A 88 -14.20 5.72 -24.49
C THR A 88 -15.44 4.95 -24.94
N SER A 89 -15.70 3.78 -24.35
CA SER A 89 -16.82 2.88 -24.65
C SER A 89 -16.97 1.81 -23.57
N TRP A 90 -18.09 1.07 -23.57
CA TRP A 90 -18.26 -0.07 -22.67
C TRP A 90 -17.22 -1.18 -22.90
N LYS A 91 -16.78 -1.34 -24.15
CA LYS A 91 -15.69 -2.28 -24.50
C LYS A 91 -14.37 -1.88 -23.87
N ASP A 92 -14.05 -0.59 -23.86
CA ASP A 92 -12.84 -0.05 -23.23
C ASP A 92 -12.86 -0.30 -21.71
N LEU A 93 -13.95 0.06 -21.03
CA LEU A 93 -14.11 -0.22 -19.60
C LEU A 93 -13.99 -1.73 -19.29
N CYS A 94 -14.66 -2.58 -20.08
CA CYS A 94 -14.55 -4.03 -19.96
C CYS A 94 -13.08 -4.48 -20.06
N LYS A 95 -12.35 -4.01 -21.08
CA LYS A 95 -10.94 -4.33 -21.29
C LYS A 95 -10.10 -3.94 -20.07
N ARG A 96 -10.25 -2.72 -19.56
CA ARG A 96 -9.50 -2.21 -18.40
C ARG A 96 -9.75 -3.07 -17.15
N GLN A 97 -11.03 -3.35 -16.84
CA GLN A 97 -11.42 -4.20 -15.70
C GLN A 97 -10.86 -5.63 -15.83
N LYS A 98 -10.95 -6.25 -17.02
CA LYS A 98 -10.45 -7.63 -17.24
C LYS A 98 -8.93 -7.72 -17.19
N LEU A 99 -8.22 -6.74 -17.75
CA LEU A 99 -6.75 -6.71 -17.67
C LEU A 99 -6.27 -6.54 -16.23
N LEU A 100 -6.91 -5.65 -15.46
CA LEU A 100 -6.60 -5.45 -14.06
C LEU A 100 -6.89 -6.72 -13.25
N ALA A 101 -8.09 -7.30 -13.39
CA ALA A 101 -8.47 -8.54 -12.70
C ALA A 101 -7.51 -9.70 -13.02
N ARG A 102 -7.08 -9.81 -14.27
CA ARG A 102 -6.07 -10.81 -14.69
C ARG A 102 -4.73 -10.58 -13.99
N ASN A 103 -4.28 -9.33 -13.89
CA ASN A 103 -3.02 -9.02 -13.23
C ASN A 103 -3.08 -9.32 -11.74
N TRP A 104 -4.17 -8.95 -11.06
CA TRP A 104 -4.41 -9.33 -9.66
C TRP A 104 -4.42 -10.85 -9.44
N ALA A 105 -4.97 -11.61 -10.39
CA ALA A 105 -5.07 -13.07 -10.28
C ALA A 105 -3.78 -13.80 -10.65
N ALA A 106 -2.79 -13.13 -11.25
CA ALA A 106 -1.54 -13.75 -11.67
C ALA A 106 -0.68 -14.14 -10.46
N GLU A 107 0.01 -15.27 -10.55
CA GLU A 107 0.94 -15.74 -9.51
C GLU A 107 2.04 -14.70 -9.23
N ARG A 108 2.56 -14.09 -10.29
CA ARG A 108 3.53 -12.98 -10.24
C ARG A 108 2.98 -11.76 -10.97
N PRO A 109 2.16 -10.93 -10.30
CA PRO A 109 1.59 -9.74 -10.92
C PRO A 109 2.67 -8.78 -11.40
N VAL A 110 2.41 -8.13 -12.53
CA VAL A 110 3.24 -7.01 -12.97
C VAL A 110 2.88 -5.80 -12.14
N THR A 111 3.86 -5.27 -11.41
CA THR A 111 3.67 -4.15 -10.49
C THR A 111 4.53 -2.96 -10.88
N ARG A 112 4.13 -1.78 -10.43
CA ARG A 112 4.99 -0.59 -10.39
C ARG A 112 4.92 0.02 -9.00
N GLU A 113 6.04 0.49 -8.51
CA GLU A 113 6.17 0.99 -7.15
C GLU A 113 6.43 2.50 -7.13
N SER A 114 5.93 3.15 -6.09
CA SER A 114 6.28 4.52 -5.71
C SER A 114 6.38 4.61 -4.20
N VAL A 115 7.40 5.31 -3.70
CA VAL A 115 7.57 5.60 -2.27
C VAL A 115 7.55 7.12 -2.08
N LEU A 116 6.56 7.59 -1.34
CA LEU A 116 6.33 9.01 -1.05
C LEU A 116 6.77 9.31 0.39
N GLN A 117 7.87 10.05 0.52
CA GLN A 117 8.26 10.69 1.77
C GLN A 117 7.42 11.95 2.00
N VAL A 118 6.77 12.07 3.16
CA VAL A 118 5.94 13.23 3.52
C VAL A 118 6.69 14.12 4.51
N GLY A 119 7.37 15.15 4.00
CA GLY A 119 8.20 16.02 4.83
C GLY A 119 9.36 15.27 5.50
N ASN A 120 9.81 15.74 6.67
CA ASN A 120 10.92 15.12 7.41
C ASN A 120 10.46 14.18 8.54
N ASN A 121 9.18 14.21 8.90
CA ASN A 121 8.65 13.43 10.02
C ASN A 121 8.08 12.08 9.54
N PRO A 122 8.43 10.96 10.19
CA PRO A 122 7.89 9.64 9.83
C PRO A 122 6.36 9.61 9.89
N VAL A 123 5.73 9.12 8.83
CA VAL A 123 4.27 8.99 8.74
C VAL A 123 3.77 7.97 9.77
N TRP A 124 2.72 8.33 10.52
CA TRP A 124 2.04 7.41 11.43
C TRP A 124 0.79 6.81 10.77
N ARG A 125 -0.24 7.60 10.50
CA ARG A 125 -1.42 7.17 9.72
C ARG A 125 -1.52 7.94 8.44
N PHE A 126 -2.14 7.35 7.42
CA PHE A 126 -2.63 8.13 6.29
C PHE A 126 -3.93 7.56 5.73
N ARG A 127 -4.66 8.40 5.01
CA ARG A 127 -5.85 8.02 4.23
C ARG A 127 -5.75 8.70 2.86
N ALA A 128 -6.33 8.07 1.85
CA ALA A 128 -6.32 8.56 0.47
C ALA A 128 -7.71 9.11 0.09
N ASP A 129 -7.73 10.29 -0.52
CA ASP A 129 -8.90 10.82 -1.24
C ASP A 129 -8.62 10.80 -2.75
N PHE A 130 -9.18 9.81 -3.44
CA PHE A 130 -9.02 9.65 -4.89
C PHE A 130 -9.78 10.72 -5.68
N LYS A 131 -10.90 11.22 -5.16
CA LYS A 131 -11.72 12.25 -5.79
C LYS A 131 -11.00 13.60 -5.79
N ARG A 132 -10.39 13.96 -4.66
CA ARG A 132 -9.62 15.22 -4.49
C ARG A 132 -8.14 15.06 -4.79
N ARG A 133 -7.69 13.84 -5.07
CA ARG A 133 -6.30 13.48 -5.40
C ARG A 133 -5.31 13.94 -4.33
N PHE A 134 -5.54 13.62 -3.07
CA PHE A 134 -4.57 13.86 -2.01
C PHE A 134 -4.49 12.70 -1.01
N PHE A 135 -3.37 12.63 -0.28
CA PHE A 135 -3.23 11.90 0.97
C PHE A 135 -3.39 12.86 2.15
N ILE A 136 -4.05 12.41 3.20
CA ILE A 136 -4.04 13.06 4.51
C ILE A 136 -3.29 12.15 5.48
N SER A 137 -2.31 12.68 6.21
CA SER A 137 -1.46 11.88 7.09
C SER A 137 -1.14 12.56 8.42
N THR A 138 -1.01 11.76 9.48
CA THR A 138 -0.43 12.17 10.78
C THR A 138 0.99 11.63 10.89
N SER A 139 1.79 12.15 11.82
CA SER A 139 3.19 11.74 11.99
C SER A 139 3.52 11.22 13.39
N HIS A 140 4.64 10.49 13.51
CA HIS A 140 5.21 10.05 14.79
C HIS A 140 5.55 11.25 15.69
N ALA A 141 5.98 12.37 15.09
CA ALA A 141 6.32 13.60 15.81
C ALA A 141 5.10 14.52 16.01
N GLY A 142 3.90 14.11 15.59
CA GLY A 142 2.69 14.94 15.59
C GLY A 142 2.53 15.78 14.32
N GLY A 143 1.52 16.63 14.29
CA GLY A 143 1.11 17.36 13.10
C GLY A 143 0.33 16.50 12.10
N LEU A 144 -0.22 17.19 11.10
CA LEU A 144 -1.00 16.58 10.02
C LEU A 144 -0.62 17.23 8.70
N ASN A 145 -0.42 16.42 7.66
CA ASN A 145 -0.09 16.89 6.32
C ASN A 145 -1.18 16.47 5.33
N VAL A 146 -1.50 17.36 4.41
CA VAL A 146 -2.28 17.04 3.21
C VAL A 146 -1.34 17.13 2.03
N THR A 147 -1.12 16.02 1.36
CA THR A 147 -0.13 15.87 0.29
C THR A 147 -0.82 15.54 -1.01
N ASP A 148 -0.53 16.29 -2.06
CA ASP A 148 -1.06 16.04 -3.40
C ASP A 148 -0.62 14.66 -3.91
N MET A 149 -1.59 13.85 -4.32
CA MET A 149 -1.39 12.45 -4.71
C MET A 149 -0.68 12.31 -6.06
N ASP A 150 -0.71 13.34 -6.92
CA ASP A 150 -0.13 13.27 -8.26
C ASP A 150 1.31 13.83 -8.29
N THR A 151 1.60 14.81 -7.44
CA THR A 151 2.88 15.55 -7.43
C THR A 151 3.74 15.28 -6.19
N GLY A 152 3.16 14.73 -5.12
CA GLY A 152 3.83 14.53 -3.84
C GLY A 152 4.03 15.82 -3.03
N LYS A 153 3.50 16.96 -3.48
CA LYS A 153 3.68 18.25 -2.80
C LYS A 153 2.72 18.40 -1.62
N ILE A 154 3.21 18.93 -0.50
CA ILE A 154 2.36 19.30 0.63
C ILE A 154 1.48 20.49 0.22
N LEU A 155 0.16 20.30 0.27
CA LEU A 155 -0.87 21.30 -0.01
C LEU A 155 -1.20 22.13 1.24
N TRP A 156 -1.21 21.48 2.41
CA TRP A 156 -1.63 22.08 3.67
C TRP A 156 -1.10 21.29 4.87
N ARG A 157 -0.95 21.94 6.04
CA ARG A 157 -0.45 21.31 7.26
C ARG A 157 -1.11 21.85 8.54
N LEU A 158 -1.13 21.03 9.58
CA LEU A 158 -1.27 21.44 10.99
C LEU A 158 0.03 21.15 11.74
N PRO A 159 0.46 22.04 12.65
CA PRO A 159 1.68 21.86 13.44
C PRO A 159 1.54 20.72 14.46
N SER A 160 2.68 20.29 15.00
CA SER A 160 2.72 19.35 16.12
C SER A 160 2.39 20.03 17.45
N THR A 161 1.80 19.29 18.39
CA THR A 161 1.68 19.74 19.79
C THR A 161 3.04 19.94 20.46
N LEU A 162 4.11 19.34 19.92
CA LEU A 162 5.48 19.59 20.37
C LEU A 162 5.98 21.00 20.01
N GLU A 163 5.37 21.63 19.00
CA GLU A 163 5.72 22.97 18.51
C GLU A 163 4.74 24.03 19.03
N ARG A 164 3.44 23.72 19.08
CA ARG A 164 2.37 24.65 19.45
C ARG A 164 1.18 23.94 20.06
N ASP A 165 0.58 24.49 21.12
CA ASP A 165 -0.56 23.87 21.82
C ASP A 165 -1.92 24.02 21.11
N GLU A 166 -2.17 25.15 20.45
CA GLU A 166 -3.46 25.41 19.78
C GLU A 166 -3.43 25.10 18.29
N GLY A 167 -4.46 24.36 17.83
CA GLY A 167 -4.63 24.04 16.42
C GLY A 167 -3.58 23.07 15.90
N SER A 168 -3.14 22.15 16.75
CA SER A 168 -2.07 21.19 16.48
C SER A 168 -2.53 19.75 16.67
N VAL A 169 -1.73 18.82 16.18
CA VAL A 169 -2.01 17.38 16.25
C VAL A 169 -0.92 16.69 17.06
N ARG A 170 -1.33 15.83 17.99
CA ARG A 170 -0.38 15.14 18.89
C ARG A 170 0.44 14.06 18.16
N PRO A 171 1.64 13.72 18.66
CA PRO A 171 2.36 12.52 18.28
C PRO A 171 1.46 11.28 18.24
N TYR A 172 1.59 10.46 17.19
CA TYR A 172 0.88 9.20 17.05
C TYR A 172 -0.66 9.32 17.05
N ALA A 173 -1.22 10.48 16.68
CA ALA A 173 -2.67 10.67 16.56
C ALA A 173 -3.29 9.68 15.54
N HIS A 174 -4.34 8.98 15.96
CA HIS A 174 -5.15 8.14 15.09
C HIS A 174 -5.91 9.01 14.08
N LEU A 175 -6.09 8.51 12.86
CA LEU A 175 -6.68 9.27 11.76
C LEU A 175 -7.73 8.44 11.03
N GLU A 176 -8.95 8.95 11.08
CA GLU A 176 -10.07 8.47 10.29
C GLU A 176 -10.47 9.51 9.24
N TYR A 177 -10.85 9.06 8.05
CA TYR A 177 -11.16 9.94 6.94
C TYR A 177 -12.27 9.37 6.06
N GLN A 178 -13.23 10.21 5.69
CA GLN A 178 -14.25 9.90 4.70
C GLN A 178 -14.67 11.16 3.94
N ASP A 179 -14.51 11.13 2.61
CA ASP A 179 -15.04 12.14 1.66
C ASP A 179 -14.97 13.60 2.14
N GLY A 180 -13.75 14.10 2.38
CA GLY A 180 -13.50 15.48 2.80
C GLY A 180 -13.66 15.72 4.29
N MET A 181 -13.99 14.70 5.10
CA MET A 181 -14.05 14.78 6.55
C MET A 181 -12.92 13.99 7.20
N ALA A 182 -12.17 14.64 8.08
CA ALA A 182 -11.12 14.02 8.87
C ALA A 182 -11.48 14.06 10.36
N VAL A 183 -11.20 12.97 11.05
CA VAL A 183 -11.34 12.85 12.51
C VAL A 183 -10.04 12.33 13.07
N PHE A 184 -9.52 13.00 14.10
CA PHE A 184 -8.36 12.54 14.84
C PHE A 184 -8.52 12.83 16.32
N ASP A 185 -7.87 12.04 17.15
CA ASP A 185 -7.93 12.22 18.60
C ASP A 185 -7.00 13.33 19.07
N ARG A 186 -7.46 13.98 20.14
CA ARG A 186 -6.73 15.00 20.87
C ARG A 186 -6.30 14.42 22.22
N GLU A 187 -5.27 15.01 22.81
CA GLU A 187 -4.97 14.80 24.22
C GLU A 187 -6.16 15.29 25.09
N GLY A 188 -6.64 14.43 25.99
CA GLY A 188 -7.76 14.74 26.91
C GLY A 188 -9.16 14.27 26.48
N ASP A 189 -9.30 13.00 26.05
CA ASP A 189 -10.60 12.30 25.89
C ASP A 189 -11.61 12.95 24.91
N ALA A 190 -11.11 13.63 23.87
CA ALA A 190 -11.93 14.27 22.85
C ALA A 190 -11.44 13.99 21.42
N LEU A 191 -12.36 14.07 20.47
CA LEU A 191 -12.07 13.92 19.04
C LEU A 191 -12.28 15.25 18.32
N GLU A 192 -11.35 15.64 17.45
CA GLU A 192 -11.53 16.81 16.59
C GLU A 192 -12.06 16.39 15.22
N VAL A 193 -13.04 17.15 14.71
CA VAL A 193 -13.63 16.94 13.38
C VAL A 193 -13.28 18.10 12.48
N TRP A 194 -12.67 17.79 11.35
CA TRP A 194 -12.19 18.74 10.36
C TRP A 194 -12.81 18.45 9.00
N GLN A 195 -13.07 19.50 8.22
CA GLN A 195 -13.72 19.40 6.92
C GLN A 195 -12.97 20.18 5.85
N ALA A 196 -12.76 19.56 4.69
CA ALA A 196 -12.26 20.17 3.47
C ALA A 196 -13.39 20.90 2.69
N ASP A 197 -13.02 21.58 1.62
CA ASP A 197 -13.93 22.27 0.68
C ASP A 197 -14.89 23.29 1.31
N GLN A 198 -14.51 23.86 2.45
CA GLN A 198 -15.25 24.98 3.02
C GLN A 198 -15.17 26.21 2.10
N GLU A 199 -16.18 27.07 2.14
CA GLU A 199 -16.20 28.28 1.32
C GLU A 199 -14.93 29.12 1.53
N GLY A 200 -14.25 29.44 0.42
CA GLY A 200 -12.99 30.19 0.42
C GLY A 200 -11.75 29.40 0.86
N ALA A 201 -11.85 28.08 1.12
CA ALA A 201 -10.70 27.22 1.38
C ALA A 201 -10.00 26.81 0.08
N LYS A 202 -8.67 26.71 0.10
CA LYS A 202 -7.91 26.13 -1.04
C LYS A 202 -8.09 24.60 -1.07
N ARG A 203 -7.81 23.98 -2.22
CA ARG A 203 -7.77 22.52 -2.33
C ARG A 203 -6.81 21.93 -1.29
N GLY A 204 -7.31 20.98 -0.48
CA GLY A 204 -6.54 20.31 0.57
C GLY A 204 -6.48 21.06 1.90
N GLU A 205 -7.02 22.28 2.00
CA GLU A 205 -7.14 22.98 3.28
C GLU A 205 -8.33 22.44 4.07
N PHE A 206 -8.10 22.07 5.34
CA PHE A 206 -9.14 21.64 6.26
C PHE A 206 -9.43 22.72 7.30
N ARG A 207 -10.68 22.80 7.74
CA ARG A 207 -11.10 23.67 8.86
C ARG A 207 -11.83 22.85 9.91
N ARG A 208 -11.55 23.12 11.17
CA ARG A 208 -12.22 22.47 12.30
C ARG A 208 -13.68 22.86 12.34
N ILE A 209 -14.57 21.87 12.39
CA ILE A 209 -16.02 22.08 12.48
C ILE A 209 -16.61 21.68 13.83
N ALA A 210 -15.94 20.81 14.59
CA ALA A 210 -16.40 20.39 15.91
C ALA A 210 -15.26 19.79 16.77
N ILE A 211 -15.51 19.76 18.07
CA ILE A 211 -14.80 18.93 19.06
C ILE A 211 -15.87 18.06 19.71
N LEU A 212 -15.69 16.74 19.69
CA LEU A 212 -16.62 15.77 20.24
C LEU A 212 -16.10 15.27 21.59
N ASP A 213 -16.80 15.66 22.65
CA ASP A 213 -16.53 15.24 24.02
C ASP A 213 -17.56 14.18 24.44
N HIS A 214 -17.08 13.03 24.88
CA HIS A 214 -17.89 11.92 25.37
C HIS A 214 -17.63 11.56 26.85
N ASN A 215 -16.88 12.41 27.56
CA ASN A 215 -16.61 12.33 29.00
C ASN A 215 -16.02 10.97 29.48
N CYS A 216 -15.34 10.23 28.62
CA CYS A 216 -14.63 9.01 28.98
C CYS A 216 -13.48 8.76 28.00
N GLN A 217 -12.56 7.88 28.40
CA GLN A 217 -11.38 7.59 27.59
C GLN A 217 -11.75 7.02 26.23
N THR A 218 -11.31 7.68 25.16
CA THR A 218 -11.33 7.13 23.81
C THR A 218 -10.30 6.01 23.71
N ARG A 219 -10.75 4.79 23.45
CA ARG A 219 -9.86 3.66 23.17
C ARG A 219 -9.68 3.42 21.66
N GLY A 220 -10.70 3.73 20.87
CA GLY A 220 -10.60 3.75 19.41
C GLY A 220 -11.85 4.34 18.75
N PHE A 221 -11.74 4.64 17.47
CA PHE A 221 -12.85 5.17 16.67
C PHE A 221 -12.68 4.83 15.19
N GLN A 222 -13.79 4.79 14.47
CA GLN A 222 -13.83 4.49 13.04
C GLN A 222 -14.87 5.39 12.36
N LEU A 223 -14.51 6.00 11.23
CA LEU A 223 -15.42 6.82 10.42
C LEU A 223 -15.79 6.09 9.12
N SER A 224 -17.07 5.76 8.96
CA SER A 224 -17.60 5.25 7.70
C SER A 224 -19.12 5.44 7.64
N TYR A 225 -19.69 5.36 6.44
CA TYR A 225 -21.13 5.56 6.21
C TYR A 225 -21.68 6.89 6.76
N TRP A 226 -20.86 7.95 6.82
CA TRP A 226 -21.20 9.23 7.47
C TRP A 226 -21.58 9.08 8.95
N THR A 227 -21.06 8.04 9.60
CA THR A 227 -21.23 7.78 11.02
C THR A 227 -19.87 7.58 11.67
N LEU A 228 -19.62 8.26 12.77
CA LEU A 228 -18.42 8.03 13.58
C LEU A 228 -18.81 7.14 14.76
N CYS A 229 -18.21 5.95 14.82
CA CYS A 229 -18.32 5.07 15.97
C CYS A 229 -17.09 5.24 16.87
N VAL A 230 -17.30 5.31 18.17
CA VAL A 230 -16.25 5.46 19.19
C VAL A 230 -16.41 4.39 20.24
N VAL A 231 -15.31 3.84 20.74
CA VAL A 231 -15.28 2.82 21.80
C VAL A 231 -14.42 3.25 22.97
N SER A 232 -14.87 2.93 24.18
CA SER A 232 -14.13 3.11 25.44
C SER A 232 -13.87 1.76 26.12
N THR A 233 -12.80 1.67 26.90
CA THR A 233 -12.53 0.54 27.80
C THR A 233 -13.54 0.44 28.94
N GLN A 234 -14.30 1.52 29.22
CA GLN A 234 -15.24 1.63 30.33
C GLN A 234 -16.64 1.10 30.00
N GLY A 235 -16.78 0.22 29.00
CA GLY A 235 -18.06 -0.39 28.65
C GLY A 235 -19.00 0.54 27.86
N GLN A 236 -18.43 1.53 27.15
CA GLN A 236 -19.20 2.54 26.42
C GLN A 236 -18.82 2.59 24.94
N GLY A 237 -19.85 2.67 24.09
CA GLY A 237 -19.74 2.94 22.66
C GLY A 237 -20.62 4.12 22.26
N PHE A 238 -20.18 4.91 21.30
CA PHE A 238 -20.90 6.11 20.85
C PHE A 238 -21.05 6.10 19.33
N VAL A 239 -22.22 6.51 18.85
CA VAL A 239 -22.49 6.68 17.41
C VAL A 239 -22.87 8.12 17.15
N TYR A 240 -22.08 8.81 16.34
CA TYR A 240 -22.34 10.17 15.90
C TYR A 240 -22.81 10.20 14.45
N ASP A 241 -23.85 10.97 14.17
CA ASP A 241 -24.27 11.34 12.82
C ASP A 241 -23.38 12.48 12.32
N MET A 242 -22.55 12.16 11.33
CA MET A 242 -21.58 13.07 10.72
C MET A 242 -22.17 13.84 9.54
N THR A 243 -23.46 13.68 9.23
CA THR A 243 -24.18 14.52 8.26
C THR A 243 -24.66 15.84 8.89
N GLN A 244 -24.84 15.87 10.21
CA GLN A 244 -25.20 17.08 10.95
C GLN A 244 -24.02 18.06 11.04
N ARG A 245 -24.31 19.36 11.17
CA ARG A 245 -23.31 20.42 11.38
C ARG A 245 -23.72 21.27 12.60
N PRO A 246 -23.03 21.15 13.76
CA PRO A 246 -21.97 20.17 14.07
C PRO A 246 -22.51 18.72 14.14
N PRO A 247 -21.62 17.69 14.05
CA PRO A 247 -22.01 16.30 14.26
C PRO A 247 -22.72 16.08 15.60
N LYS A 248 -23.66 15.13 15.65
CA LYS A 248 -24.49 14.87 16.84
C LYS A 248 -24.43 13.41 17.27
N LEU A 249 -24.32 13.18 18.57
CA LEU A 249 -24.48 11.86 19.16
C LEU A 249 -25.93 11.39 18.93
N THR A 250 -26.11 10.27 18.24
CA THR A 250 -27.43 9.67 17.98
C THR A 250 -27.71 8.50 18.91
N THR A 251 -26.68 7.73 19.24
CA THR A 251 -26.84 6.49 20.01
C THR A 251 -25.68 6.34 20.99
N HIS A 252 -26.00 6.01 22.24
CA HIS A 252 -25.06 5.56 23.24
C HIS A 252 -25.29 4.06 23.46
N ILE A 253 -24.23 3.27 23.33
CA ILE A 253 -24.25 1.80 23.36
C ILE A 253 -23.53 1.36 24.63
N SER A 254 -24.22 0.58 25.46
CA SER A 254 -23.58 -0.14 26.56
C SER A 254 -22.94 -1.42 26.03
N ILE A 255 -21.63 -1.50 26.12
CA ILE A 255 -20.84 -2.66 25.75
C ILE A 255 -20.18 -3.27 26.99
N GLU A 256 -19.60 -4.45 26.84
CA GLU A 256 -18.77 -5.01 27.91
C GLU A 256 -17.50 -4.18 28.14
N ASN A 257 -16.95 -4.23 29.36
CA ASN A 257 -15.70 -3.56 29.68
C ASN A 257 -14.51 -4.19 28.96
N ASP A 258 -13.39 -3.46 28.93
CA ASP A 258 -12.11 -3.93 28.42
C ASP A 258 -12.09 -4.21 26.91
N ALA A 259 -12.82 -3.38 26.14
CA ALA A 259 -12.70 -3.37 24.69
C ALA A 259 -11.26 -3.01 24.26
N VAL A 260 -10.71 -3.70 23.25
CA VAL A 260 -9.29 -3.57 22.85
C VAL A 260 -9.01 -2.24 22.16
N GLY A 261 -10.04 -1.61 21.56
CA GLY A 261 -9.92 -0.36 20.80
C GLY A 261 -10.07 -0.51 19.29
N HIS A 262 -10.15 -1.73 18.79
CA HIS A 262 -10.44 -1.99 17.39
C HIS A 262 -11.94 -2.14 17.19
N LEU A 263 -12.45 -1.47 16.17
CA LEU A 263 -13.81 -1.58 15.71
C LEU A 263 -13.88 -1.37 14.21
N ASP A 264 -14.90 -1.96 13.60
CA ASP A 264 -15.31 -1.62 12.26
C ASP A 264 -16.84 -1.67 12.15
N GLN A 265 -17.38 -1.09 11.09
CA GLN A 265 -18.82 -0.91 10.98
C GLN A 265 -19.34 -1.14 9.56
N SER A 266 -20.62 -1.49 9.50
CA SER A 266 -21.47 -1.45 8.31
C SER A 266 -22.44 -0.27 8.41
N ALA A 267 -23.37 -0.15 7.46
CA ALA A 267 -24.38 0.91 7.49
C ALA A 267 -25.26 0.87 8.75
N ASP A 268 -25.59 -0.31 9.26
CA ASP A 268 -26.55 -0.55 10.35
C ASP A 268 -25.93 -1.10 11.65
N ALA A 269 -24.74 -1.71 11.59
CA ALA A 269 -24.13 -2.36 12.75
C ALA A 269 -22.67 -1.93 12.95
N VAL A 270 -22.21 -1.98 14.20
CA VAL A 270 -20.81 -1.79 14.62
C VAL A 270 -20.31 -3.07 15.30
N ILE A 271 -19.07 -3.44 15.02
CA ILE A 271 -18.41 -4.62 15.57
C ILE A 271 -17.21 -4.17 16.39
N TYR A 272 -17.21 -4.48 17.69
CA TYR A 272 -16.12 -4.17 18.60
C TYR A 272 -15.26 -5.41 18.85
N SER A 273 -13.95 -5.23 18.86
CA SER A 273 -13.04 -6.25 19.35
C SER A 273 -12.99 -6.29 20.88
N MET A 274 -13.29 -7.46 21.42
CA MET A 274 -13.35 -7.75 22.86
C MET A 274 -12.20 -8.67 23.31
N GLY A 275 -11.10 -8.67 22.57
CA GLY A 275 -9.89 -9.42 22.91
C GLY A 275 -10.15 -10.93 22.89
N PRO A 276 -9.89 -11.68 23.98
CA PRO A 276 -10.13 -13.12 24.02
C PRO A 276 -11.58 -13.54 23.78
N ARG A 277 -12.54 -12.62 23.97
CA ARG A 277 -13.97 -12.91 23.77
C ARG A 277 -14.40 -12.83 22.29
N GLY A 278 -13.49 -12.44 21.40
CA GLY A 278 -13.77 -12.29 19.97
C GLY A 278 -14.40 -10.94 19.65
N TYR A 279 -15.38 -10.95 18.74
CA TYR A 279 -15.94 -9.72 18.17
C TYR A 279 -17.43 -9.59 18.49
N HIS A 280 -17.82 -8.52 19.16
CA HIS A 280 -19.20 -8.28 19.60
C HIS A 280 -19.89 -7.28 18.67
N ILE A 281 -21.09 -7.61 18.22
CA ILE A 281 -21.84 -6.85 17.23
C ILE A 281 -23.02 -6.14 17.88
N TYR A 282 -23.19 -4.87 17.59
CA TYR A 282 -24.30 -4.05 18.07
C TYR A 282 -24.98 -3.30 16.94
N ASN A 283 -26.29 -3.10 17.06
CA ASN A 283 -27.06 -2.25 16.15
C ASN A 283 -26.76 -0.78 16.43
N LYS A 284 -26.39 0.00 15.41
CA LYS A 284 -26.03 1.42 15.58
C LYS A 284 -27.21 2.32 15.92
N ALA A 285 -28.42 1.95 15.53
CA ALA A 285 -29.62 2.76 15.74
C ALA A 285 -30.24 2.51 17.12
N THR A 286 -30.30 1.26 17.56
CA THR A 286 -30.94 0.87 18.83
C THR A 286 -29.95 0.67 19.98
N GLY A 287 -28.67 0.43 19.68
CA GLY A 287 -27.66 0.03 20.66
C GLY A 287 -27.80 -1.42 21.15
N GLU A 288 -28.69 -2.21 20.54
CA GLU A 288 -28.95 -3.60 20.92
C GLU A 288 -27.78 -4.52 20.53
N PHE A 289 -27.44 -5.46 21.42
CA PHE A 289 -26.47 -6.52 21.14
C PHE A 289 -27.07 -7.55 20.19
N LEU A 290 -26.41 -7.74 19.03
CA LEU A 290 -26.86 -8.66 17.99
C LEU A 290 -26.23 -10.05 18.09
N GLY A 291 -25.09 -10.18 18.78
CA GLY A 291 -24.36 -11.43 18.94
C GLY A 291 -22.85 -11.25 18.93
N ALA A 292 -22.12 -12.36 19.01
CA ALA A 292 -20.65 -12.36 19.01
C ALA A 292 -20.10 -13.40 18.03
N LEU A 293 -19.08 -13.01 17.27
CA LEU A 293 -18.25 -13.93 16.50
C LEU A 293 -17.11 -14.40 17.39
N GLN A 294 -17.06 -15.70 17.61
CA GLN A 294 -16.10 -16.38 18.48
C GLN A 294 -15.20 -17.29 17.64
N PRO A 295 -14.04 -16.79 17.17
CA PRO A 295 -13.24 -17.50 16.17
C PRO A 295 -12.76 -18.89 16.63
N PHE A 296 -12.57 -19.09 17.94
CA PHE A 296 -12.19 -20.39 18.52
C PHE A 296 -13.20 -21.52 18.22
N ARG A 297 -14.42 -21.21 17.75
CA ARG A 297 -15.42 -22.19 17.33
C ARG A 297 -15.25 -22.68 15.88
N CYS A 298 -14.30 -22.12 15.13
CA CYS A 298 -14.04 -22.57 13.76
C CYS A 298 -13.41 -23.97 13.75
N THR A 299 -13.84 -24.78 12.80
CA THR A 299 -13.26 -26.12 12.56
C THR A 299 -12.44 -26.19 11.29
N ASP A 300 -12.71 -25.32 10.32
CA ASP A 300 -11.95 -25.23 9.07
C ASP A 300 -10.68 -24.41 9.30
N MET A 301 -9.55 -25.10 9.22
CA MET A 301 -8.23 -24.52 9.48
C MET A 301 -7.33 -24.65 8.26
N TYR A 302 -6.54 -23.60 8.06
CA TYR A 302 -5.52 -23.47 7.04
C TYR A 302 -4.28 -22.85 7.67
N HIS A 303 -3.15 -22.95 6.99
CA HIS A 303 -1.94 -22.25 7.40
C HIS A 303 -1.17 -21.74 6.19
N ILE A 304 -0.30 -20.76 6.47
CA ILE A 304 0.66 -20.22 5.53
C ILE A 304 2.04 -20.38 6.18
N LEU A 305 2.97 -21.00 5.44
CA LEU A 305 4.38 -21.00 5.83
C LEU A 305 5.03 -19.72 5.31
N PRO A 306 5.91 -19.07 6.10
CA PRO A 306 6.63 -17.90 5.63
C PRO A 306 7.45 -18.28 4.38
N PRO A 307 7.51 -17.39 3.36
CA PRO A 307 8.41 -17.60 2.23
C PRO A 307 9.85 -17.76 2.72
N VAL A 308 10.60 -18.68 2.13
CA VAL A 308 12.03 -18.84 2.45
C VAL A 308 12.72 -17.50 2.25
N ALA A 309 13.31 -16.98 3.32
CA ALA A 309 14.01 -15.70 3.31
C ALA A 309 15.17 -15.79 2.30
N THR A 310 15.03 -15.09 1.18
CA THR A 310 16.17 -14.67 0.37
C THR A 310 16.55 -13.30 0.87
N SER A 311 17.05 -13.23 2.11
CA SER A 311 17.49 -11.95 2.68
C SER A 311 18.75 -11.53 1.92
N PRO A 312 18.73 -10.40 1.18
CA PRO A 312 19.98 -9.76 0.78
C PRO A 312 20.76 -9.38 2.05
N SER A 313 22.10 -9.32 1.97
CA SER A 313 22.93 -8.76 3.06
C SER A 313 22.38 -7.40 3.51
N ALA A 314 22.60 -7.02 4.77
CA ALA A 314 22.13 -5.73 5.29
C ALA A 314 22.60 -4.57 4.39
N ILE A 315 23.81 -4.72 3.85
CA ILE A 315 24.44 -3.81 2.90
C ILE A 315 23.71 -3.80 1.56
N ALA A 316 23.40 -4.97 0.98
CA ALA A 316 22.65 -5.03 -0.28
C ALA A 316 21.24 -4.44 -0.14
N ALA A 317 20.59 -4.62 1.01
CA ALA A 317 19.30 -4.00 1.34
C ALA A 317 19.40 -2.47 1.43
N LEU A 318 20.40 -1.94 2.15
CA LEU A 318 20.66 -0.50 2.23
C LEU A 318 21.02 0.10 0.88
N ALA A 319 21.88 -0.55 0.10
CA ALA A 319 22.26 -0.09 -1.24
C ALA A 319 21.07 -0.12 -2.20
N ALA A 320 20.15 -1.07 -2.06
CA ALA A 320 18.89 -1.07 -2.80
C ALA A 320 17.99 0.09 -2.34
N ALA A 321 17.80 0.27 -1.02
CA ALA A 321 17.00 1.36 -0.46
C ALA A 321 17.52 2.76 -0.87
N ALA A 322 18.84 2.95 -0.86
CA ALA A 322 19.50 4.17 -1.31
C ALA A 322 19.34 4.38 -2.83
N ARG A 323 19.44 3.31 -3.65
CA ARG A 323 19.18 3.36 -5.10
C ARG A 323 17.74 3.72 -5.44
N HIS A 324 16.80 3.43 -4.54
CA HIS A 324 15.41 3.83 -4.70
C HIS A 324 15.20 5.34 -4.50
N GLY A 325 16.14 6.04 -3.84
CA GLY A 325 16.20 7.49 -3.71
C GLY A 325 14.94 8.14 -3.10
N PRO A 326 14.97 9.42 -2.72
CA PRO A 326 13.73 10.13 -2.46
C PRO A 326 13.13 10.45 -3.84
N THR A 327 12.03 9.80 -4.23
CA THR A 327 11.20 10.38 -5.29
C THR A 327 10.56 11.66 -4.74
N GLN A 328 11.27 12.79 -4.85
CA GLN A 328 10.71 14.14 -4.66
C GLN A 328 9.51 14.36 -5.58
N GLN A 329 9.43 13.59 -6.66
CA GLN A 329 8.32 13.54 -7.58
C GLN A 329 7.71 12.13 -7.56
N MET A 330 6.51 12.02 -6.99
CA MET A 330 5.60 10.88 -7.21
C MET A 330 5.25 10.64 -8.71
N VAL A 331 5.72 11.52 -9.60
CA VAL A 331 5.27 11.63 -10.99
C VAL A 331 5.61 10.39 -11.83
N ALA A 332 6.58 9.58 -11.44
CA ALA A 332 6.93 8.37 -12.17
C ALA A 332 6.88 7.13 -11.28
N LEU A 333 5.82 6.33 -11.45
CA LEU A 333 5.84 4.92 -11.08
C LEU A 333 7.12 4.26 -11.64
N SER A 334 7.74 3.40 -10.83
CA SER A 334 8.93 2.65 -11.26
C SER A 334 8.67 1.86 -12.54
N LYS A 335 9.75 1.40 -13.19
CA LYS A 335 9.63 0.42 -14.28
C LYS A 335 8.80 -0.80 -13.82
N PRO A 336 8.02 -1.43 -14.73
CA PRO A 336 7.26 -2.63 -14.41
C PRO A 336 8.17 -3.74 -13.89
N ARG A 337 7.74 -4.41 -12.81
CA ARG A 337 8.49 -5.46 -12.12
C ARG A 337 7.57 -6.64 -11.75
N ARG A 338 8.14 -7.84 -11.58
CA ARG A 338 7.41 -9.08 -11.20
C ARG A 338 7.91 -9.71 -9.91
N ASP A 339 8.85 -9.06 -9.24
CA ASP A 339 9.54 -9.50 -8.02
C ASP A 339 9.05 -8.78 -6.75
N CYS A 340 8.29 -7.69 -6.88
CA CYS A 340 7.75 -6.94 -5.74
C CYS A 340 6.75 -7.75 -4.87
N LEU A 341 6.03 -8.70 -5.47
CA LEU A 341 5.04 -9.55 -4.80
C LEU A 341 5.51 -11.01 -4.90
N VAL A 342 5.76 -11.62 -3.74
CA VAL A 342 6.25 -12.99 -3.63
C VAL A 342 5.07 -13.95 -3.49
N PRO A 343 4.90 -14.95 -4.37
CA PRO A 343 3.81 -15.92 -4.26
C PRO A 343 3.81 -16.62 -2.89
N ILE A 344 2.61 -16.91 -2.36
CA ILE A 344 2.44 -17.72 -1.14
C ILE A 344 1.43 -18.82 -1.39
N GLU A 345 1.58 -19.93 -0.65
CA GLU A 345 0.68 -21.06 -0.70
C GLU A 345 -0.07 -21.22 0.63
N LEU A 346 -1.36 -21.51 0.52
CA LEU A 346 -2.17 -21.90 1.67
C LEU A 346 -2.23 -23.43 1.70
N SER A 347 -2.03 -24.00 2.87
CA SER A 347 -2.17 -25.43 3.11
C SER A 347 -3.34 -25.71 4.06
N LYS A 348 -4.01 -26.84 3.86
CA LYS A 348 -5.13 -27.25 4.72
C LYS A 348 -4.62 -27.89 6.01
N GLY A 349 -5.24 -27.53 7.13
CA GLY A 349 -4.89 -28.02 8.47
C GLY A 349 -4.14 -26.99 9.32
N PRO A 350 -3.88 -27.33 10.60
CA PRO A 350 -3.13 -26.47 11.53
C PRO A 350 -1.72 -26.18 11.05
N LEU A 351 -1.15 -25.08 11.52
CA LEU A 351 0.27 -24.78 11.36
C LEU A 351 1.09 -25.88 12.04
N PRO A 352 2.02 -26.55 11.32
CA PRO A 352 2.90 -27.55 11.90
C PRO A 352 3.67 -27.00 13.11
N PRO A 353 4.01 -27.82 14.13
CA PRO A 353 4.85 -27.37 15.24
C PRO A 353 6.20 -26.83 14.73
N PRO A 354 6.80 -25.84 15.42
CA PRO A 354 8.05 -25.27 14.96
C PRO A 354 9.16 -26.31 15.14
N THR A 355 10.14 -26.30 14.25
CA THR A 355 11.31 -27.20 14.37
C THR A 355 12.31 -26.71 15.42
N ASP A 356 12.28 -25.42 15.73
CA ASP A 356 13.09 -24.79 16.76
C ASP A 356 12.41 -24.91 18.15
N PHE A 357 13.18 -25.39 19.13
CA PHE A 357 12.72 -25.59 20.51
C PHE A 357 12.61 -24.28 21.30
N GLU A 358 13.30 -23.22 20.87
CA GLU A 358 13.23 -21.89 21.48
C GLU A 358 12.12 -21.01 20.85
N HIS A 359 11.40 -21.52 19.83
CA HIS A 359 10.36 -20.78 19.15
C HIS A 359 9.17 -20.47 20.09
N VAL A 360 8.97 -19.19 20.40
CA VAL A 360 7.89 -18.73 21.26
C VAL A 360 6.57 -18.69 20.48
N ARG A 361 5.66 -19.62 20.80
CA ARG A 361 4.26 -19.55 20.32
C ARG A 361 3.40 -18.74 21.28
N HIS A 362 2.68 -17.76 20.76
CA HIS A 362 1.58 -17.16 21.50
C HIS A 362 0.41 -18.15 21.63
N GLY A 363 0.18 -18.64 22.84
CA GLY A 363 -0.87 -19.62 23.15
C GLY A 363 -2.27 -19.00 23.29
N ASP A 364 -2.36 -17.76 23.79
CA ASP A 364 -3.63 -17.08 24.02
C ASP A 364 -4.01 -16.20 22.82
N ASP A 365 -5.16 -16.48 22.21
CA ASP A 365 -5.71 -15.65 21.14
C ASP A 365 -6.38 -14.41 21.72
N GLU A 366 -5.68 -13.29 21.66
CA GLU A 366 -6.29 -11.97 21.79
C GLU A 366 -6.64 -11.45 20.39
N TRP A 367 -7.93 -11.23 20.12
CA TRP A 367 -8.40 -10.71 18.84
C TRP A 367 -8.27 -9.18 18.82
N GLY A 368 -7.61 -8.64 17.80
CA GLY A 368 -7.32 -7.22 17.63
C GLY A 368 -8.14 -6.63 16.49
N ALA A 369 -7.46 -6.18 15.43
CA ALA A 369 -8.09 -5.65 14.23
C ALA A 369 -9.17 -6.56 13.67
N GLY A 370 -10.26 -5.94 13.20
CA GLY A 370 -11.33 -6.58 12.47
C GLY A 370 -11.86 -5.64 11.40
N MET A 371 -12.30 -6.18 10.27
CA MET A 371 -12.77 -5.38 9.14
C MET A 371 -13.90 -6.08 8.37
N LEU A 372 -14.85 -5.28 7.90
CA LEU A 372 -16.01 -5.65 7.11
C LEU A 372 -15.82 -5.28 5.64
N HIS A 373 -16.34 -6.14 4.75
CA HIS A 373 -16.55 -5.81 3.35
C HIS A 373 -17.86 -6.45 2.86
N GLY A 374 -18.96 -5.71 2.98
CA GLY A 374 -20.31 -6.26 2.80
C GLY A 374 -20.64 -7.23 3.92
N ASP A 375 -20.95 -8.48 3.57
CA ASP A 375 -21.25 -9.55 4.53
C ASP A 375 -19.99 -10.30 5.02
N LEU A 376 -18.84 -10.11 4.38
CA LEU A 376 -17.57 -10.67 4.83
C LEU A 376 -17.08 -9.91 6.06
N PHE A 377 -16.73 -10.64 7.11
CA PHE A 377 -15.97 -10.13 8.25
C PHE A 377 -14.65 -10.87 8.37
N VAL A 378 -13.57 -10.15 8.62
CA VAL A 378 -12.26 -10.73 8.93
C VAL A 378 -11.75 -10.19 10.24
N GLY A 379 -11.15 -11.06 11.06
CA GLY A 379 -10.46 -10.71 12.29
C GLY A 379 -9.00 -11.17 12.28
N PHE A 380 -8.15 -10.47 13.03
CA PHE A 380 -6.74 -10.78 13.19
C PHE A 380 -6.37 -10.88 14.67
N SER A 381 -5.66 -11.95 15.05
CA SER A 381 -5.24 -12.19 16.44
C SER A 381 -3.77 -11.88 16.67
N ARG A 382 -3.43 -11.65 17.94
CA ARG A 382 -2.05 -11.51 18.43
C ARG A 382 -1.15 -12.68 18.06
N ALA A 383 -1.71 -13.88 18.05
CA ALA A 383 -0.98 -15.10 17.70
C ALA A 383 -0.77 -15.27 16.19
N GLY A 384 -1.06 -14.26 15.37
CA GLY A 384 -0.91 -14.34 13.91
C GLY A 384 -1.99 -15.19 13.24
N ARG A 385 -3.17 -15.33 13.88
CA ARG A 385 -4.32 -16.04 13.29
C ARG A 385 -5.25 -15.06 12.59
N VAL A 386 -5.76 -15.46 11.44
CA VAL A 386 -6.75 -14.72 10.66
C VAL A 386 -8.07 -15.48 10.69
N PHE A 387 -9.11 -14.88 11.22
CA PHE A 387 -10.47 -15.39 11.18
C PHE A 387 -11.20 -14.82 9.97
N VAL A 388 -11.67 -15.69 9.06
CA VAL A 388 -12.43 -15.31 7.87
C VAL A 388 -13.86 -15.79 8.02
N CYS A 389 -14.82 -14.88 8.16
CA CYS A 389 -16.25 -15.16 8.21
C CYS A 389 -16.93 -14.69 6.93
N SER A 390 -17.23 -15.63 6.04
CA SER A 390 -17.82 -15.38 4.71
C SER A 390 -19.14 -14.62 4.74
N ASN A 391 -19.95 -14.82 5.79
CA ASN A 391 -21.19 -14.10 6.03
C ASN A 391 -21.48 -13.97 7.52
N TRP A 392 -21.09 -12.84 8.12
CA TRP A 392 -21.23 -12.65 9.57
C TRP A 392 -22.69 -12.62 10.01
N ARG A 393 -23.60 -12.10 9.18
CA ARG A 393 -25.03 -12.03 9.54
C ARG A 393 -25.66 -13.41 9.64
N LYS A 394 -25.36 -14.30 8.70
CA LYS A 394 -25.79 -15.71 8.76
C LYS A 394 -25.11 -16.46 9.89
N ALA A 395 -23.83 -16.17 10.16
CA ALA A 395 -23.09 -16.80 11.25
C ALA A 395 -23.71 -16.56 12.64
N LEU A 396 -24.42 -15.45 12.83
CA LEU A 396 -25.12 -15.13 14.09
C LEU A 396 -26.51 -15.78 14.23
N GLN A 397 -27.09 -16.33 13.15
CA GLN A 397 -28.47 -16.83 13.17
C GLN A 397 -28.61 -18.25 13.72
N THR A 398 -27.56 -19.06 13.67
CA THR A 398 -27.58 -20.47 14.06
C THR A 398 -26.47 -20.77 15.06
N GLU A 399 -26.67 -21.77 15.93
CA GLU A 399 -25.66 -22.17 16.92
C GLU A 399 -24.34 -22.63 16.28
N ASN A 400 -24.42 -23.20 15.08
CA ASN A 400 -23.28 -23.67 14.27
C ASN A 400 -22.87 -22.68 13.16
N GLY A 401 -23.41 -21.45 13.16
CA GLY A 401 -23.18 -20.52 12.05
C GLY A 401 -21.70 -20.17 11.86
N ILE A 402 -20.93 -20.13 12.94
CA ILE A 402 -19.47 -19.90 12.88
C ILE A 402 -18.73 -21.06 12.24
N SER A 403 -19.11 -22.33 12.47
CA SER A 403 -18.43 -23.46 11.82
C SER A 403 -18.82 -23.60 10.34
N GLU A 404 -20.01 -23.15 9.95
CA GLU A 404 -20.47 -23.18 8.55
C GLU A 404 -19.91 -22.02 7.69
N HIS A 405 -19.69 -20.87 8.31
CA HIS A 405 -19.30 -19.64 7.62
C HIS A 405 -17.88 -19.15 7.94
N GLY A 406 -17.25 -19.70 8.98
CA GLY A 406 -15.96 -19.29 9.50
C GLY A 406 -14.82 -20.24 9.11
N SER A 407 -13.64 -19.67 8.90
CA SER A 407 -12.39 -20.40 8.73
C SER A 407 -11.25 -19.67 9.42
N LEU A 408 -10.20 -20.40 9.81
CA LEU A 408 -8.99 -19.85 10.40
C LEU A 408 -7.79 -20.07 9.48
N ILE A 409 -6.94 -19.06 9.36
CA ILE A 409 -5.61 -19.16 8.76
C ILE A 409 -4.59 -18.92 9.86
N GLU A 410 -3.69 -19.86 10.08
CA GLU A 410 -2.57 -19.73 11.01
C GLU A 410 -1.31 -19.33 10.27
N CYS A 411 -0.62 -18.30 10.76
CA CYS A 411 0.70 -17.92 10.30
C CYS A 411 1.70 -18.05 11.46
N GLU A 412 2.96 -18.29 11.15
CA GLU A 412 4.02 -18.28 12.14
C GLU A 412 4.23 -16.86 12.68
N SER A 413 4.07 -16.67 13.98
CA SER A 413 4.17 -15.37 14.63
C SER A 413 4.69 -15.51 16.06
N ASP A 414 5.63 -14.64 16.40
CA ASP A 414 6.17 -14.45 17.75
C ASP A 414 5.36 -13.42 18.57
N GLY A 415 4.23 -12.93 18.03
CA GLY A 415 3.31 -11.97 18.64
C GLY A 415 3.89 -10.60 19.01
N SER A 416 5.13 -10.30 18.59
CA SER A 416 5.81 -9.02 18.84
C SER A 416 5.13 -7.83 18.14
N ASN A 417 4.49 -8.08 17.00
CA ASN A 417 3.82 -7.05 16.19
C ASN A 417 2.47 -6.57 16.76
N PHE A 418 1.93 -7.20 17.79
CA PHE A 418 0.56 -6.94 18.24
C PHE A 418 0.41 -5.73 19.16
N ASP A 419 1.49 -5.07 19.59
CA ASP A 419 1.37 -3.90 20.48
C ASP A 419 0.56 -2.73 19.85
N LEU A 420 0.36 -2.76 18.53
CA LEU A 420 -0.49 -1.84 17.77
C LEU A 420 -1.85 -2.44 17.33
N GLY A 421 -2.19 -3.63 17.84
CA GLY A 421 -3.43 -4.38 17.63
C GLY A 421 -3.59 -5.01 16.25
N GLY A 422 -2.49 -5.11 15.49
CA GLY A 422 -2.43 -5.67 14.15
C GLY A 422 -3.11 -4.79 13.10
N TRP A 423 -2.77 -5.03 11.83
CA TRP A 423 -3.34 -4.30 10.70
C TRP A 423 -4.00 -5.24 9.73
N LEU A 424 -5.16 -4.81 9.24
CA LEU A 424 -6.02 -5.60 8.37
C LEU A 424 -6.64 -4.70 7.30
N SER A 425 -6.72 -5.21 6.07
CA SER A 425 -7.53 -4.63 5.02
C SER A 425 -8.27 -5.72 4.25
N VAL A 426 -9.53 -5.48 3.91
CA VAL A 426 -10.37 -6.41 3.16
C VAL A 426 -11.00 -5.69 1.98
N ARG A 427 -10.81 -6.20 0.77
CA ARG A 427 -11.44 -5.66 -0.45
C ARG A 427 -11.48 -6.71 -1.55
N ASN A 428 -12.55 -6.74 -2.34
CA ASN A 428 -12.63 -7.54 -3.58
C ASN A 428 -12.16 -9.00 -3.44
N HIS A 429 -12.71 -9.72 -2.45
CA HIS A 429 -12.34 -11.12 -2.15
C HIS A 429 -10.85 -11.29 -1.81
N ARG A 430 -10.23 -10.29 -1.18
CA ARG A 430 -8.84 -10.37 -0.70
C ARG A 430 -8.75 -9.87 0.73
N VAL A 431 -7.91 -10.57 1.48
CA VAL A 431 -7.59 -10.28 2.87
C VAL A 431 -6.12 -9.92 2.94
N MET A 432 -5.82 -8.75 3.49
CA MET A 432 -4.46 -8.25 3.66
C MET A 432 -4.17 -8.06 5.14
N PHE A 433 -3.09 -8.64 5.65
CA PHE A 433 -2.69 -8.55 7.06
C PHE A 433 -1.17 -8.61 7.20
N GLU A 434 -0.64 -8.11 8.32
CA GLU A 434 0.79 -8.09 8.62
C GLU A 434 1.17 -9.20 9.60
N ILE A 435 2.29 -9.87 9.32
CA ILE A 435 2.99 -10.76 10.24
C ILE A 435 4.48 -10.42 10.13
N GLN A 436 5.09 -10.03 11.25
CA GLN A 436 6.50 -9.64 11.33
C GLN A 436 6.89 -8.59 10.28
N ASP A 437 7.81 -8.92 9.37
CA ASP A 437 8.36 -8.04 8.33
C ASP A 437 7.58 -8.10 7.00
N ARG A 438 6.43 -8.79 6.98
CA ARG A 438 5.68 -9.08 5.77
C ARG A 438 4.20 -8.76 5.89
N ILE A 439 3.67 -8.31 4.77
CA ILE A 439 2.23 -8.23 4.53
C ILE A 439 1.86 -9.42 3.65
N TYR A 440 0.80 -10.11 4.04
CA TYR A 440 0.21 -11.23 3.30
C TYR A 440 -1.08 -10.74 2.66
N VAL A 441 -1.26 -11.03 1.37
CA VAL A 441 -2.49 -10.77 0.60
C VAL A 441 -3.05 -12.12 0.16
N VAL A 442 -4.04 -12.60 0.89
CA VAL A 442 -4.71 -13.88 0.67
C VAL A 442 -5.97 -13.67 -0.16
N ALA A 443 -6.08 -14.40 -1.27
CA ALA A 443 -7.27 -14.38 -2.10
C ALA A 443 -8.33 -15.39 -1.65
N LEU A 444 -9.58 -14.94 -1.66
CA LEU A 444 -10.79 -15.72 -1.39
C LEU A 444 -11.50 -16.07 -2.71
N ASP A 445 -12.45 -17.00 -2.63
CA ASP A 445 -13.36 -17.30 -3.74
C ASP A 445 -14.47 -16.24 -3.87
N ASP A 446 -15.37 -16.43 -4.84
CA ASP A 446 -16.48 -15.51 -5.13
C ASP A 446 -17.52 -15.45 -3.99
N ASP A 447 -17.52 -16.45 -3.11
CA ASP A 447 -18.41 -16.57 -1.94
C ASP A 447 -17.72 -16.10 -0.64
N ASN A 448 -16.56 -15.44 -0.74
CA ASN A 448 -15.74 -14.99 0.38
C ASN A 448 -15.25 -16.12 1.31
N LYS A 449 -15.02 -17.31 0.77
CA LYS A 449 -14.40 -18.44 1.48
C LYS A 449 -12.96 -18.64 1.05
N ILE A 450 -12.21 -19.38 1.85
CA ILE A 450 -10.88 -19.85 1.45
C ILE A 450 -11.01 -20.72 0.21
N GLN A 451 -10.26 -20.40 -0.84
CA GLN A 451 -10.30 -21.11 -2.11
C GLN A 451 -9.83 -22.57 -1.98
N ASN A 452 -10.11 -23.39 -2.99
CA ASN A 452 -9.47 -24.70 -3.10
C ASN A 452 -7.95 -24.54 -3.23
N VAL A 453 -7.22 -24.96 -2.19
CA VAL A 453 -5.76 -24.85 -2.09
C VAL A 453 -5.00 -25.56 -3.22
N HIS A 454 -5.57 -26.59 -3.83
CA HIS A 454 -4.93 -27.34 -4.92
C HIS A 454 -5.16 -26.74 -6.31
N ASN A 455 -6.14 -25.88 -6.46
CA ASN A 455 -6.48 -25.24 -7.72
C ASN A 455 -7.10 -23.85 -7.48
N PRO A 456 -6.32 -22.89 -6.95
CA PRO A 456 -6.83 -21.57 -6.65
C PRO A 456 -7.18 -20.82 -7.94
N ALA A 457 -8.34 -20.15 -7.96
CA ALA A 457 -8.75 -19.31 -9.09
C ALA A 457 -8.02 -17.96 -9.10
N ARG A 458 -7.54 -17.52 -7.93
CA ARG A 458 -6.80 -16.27 -7.71
C ARG A 458 -5.54 -16.54 -6.90
N ALA A 459 -4.43 -15.97 -7.34
CA ALA A 459 -3.17 -16.03 -6.59
C ALA A 459 -3.23 -15.21 -5.28
N SER A 460 -2.48 -15.72 -4.31
CA SER A 460 -2.12 -15.05 -3.05
C SER A 460 -0.62 -14.74 -3.07
N TYR A 461 -0.20 -13.66 -2.41
CA TYR A 461 1.20 -13.26 -2.36
C TYR A 461 1.51 -12.48 -1.09
N SER A 462 2.80 -12.22 -0.85
CA SER A 462 3.32 -11.39 0.23
C SER A 462 4.24 -10.29 -0.28
N LEU A 463 4.48 -9.27 0.54
CA LEU A 463 5.40 -8.17 0.27
C LEU A 463 6.06 -7.70 1.57
N LEU A 464 7.29 -7.21 1.47
CA LEU A 464 8.04 -6.68 2.62
C LEU A 464 7.48 -5.36 3.13
N THR A 465 7.55 -5.13 4.44
CA THR A 465 7.14 -3.88 5.12
C THR A 465 8.25 -2.84 5.21
N SER A 466 9.49 -3.22 4.92
CA SER A 466 10.66 -2.35 4.95
C SER A 466 11.59 -2.58 3.76
N SER A 467 12.36 -1.56 3.37
CA SER A 467 13.53 -1.73 2.49
C SER A 467 14.81 -2.04 3.27
N VAL A 468 14.78 -1.82 4.58
CA VAL A 468 15.88 -2.06 5.53
C VAL A 468 15.30 -2.87 6.69
N PRO A 469 15.27 -4.21 6.62
CA PRO A 469 14.61 -5.05 7.62
C PRO A 469 15.09 -4.81 9.05
N GLN A 470 16.38 -4.50 9.23
CA GLN A 470 17.01 -4.23 10.52
C GLN A 470 16.38 -3.03 11.24
N LEU A 471 15.98 -2.01 10.47
CA LEU A 471 15.36 -0.79 10.98
C LEU A 471 13.84 -0.83 10.90
N ALA A 472 13.25 -1.98 10.55
CA ALA A 472 11.82 -2.10 10.32
C ALA A 472 11.04 -1.74 11.58
N VAL A 473 10.04 -0.88 11.40
CA VAL A 473 9.03 -0.64 12.40
C VAL A 473 7.71 -1.19 11.87
N PRO A 474 6.86 -1.79 12.71
CA PRO A 474 5.60 -2.37 12.26
C PRO A 474 4.80 -1.39 11.41
N VAL A 475 4.06 -1.89 10.43
CA VAL A 475 3.14 -1.08 9.64
C VAL A 475 2.22 -0.31 10.60
N SER A 476 1.77 0.85 10.19
CA SER A 476 0.77 1.65 10.92
C SER A 476 -0.34 2.11 9.98
N PHE A 477 -0.34 1.71 8.71
CA PHE A 477 -1.52 1.76 7.86
C PHE A 477 -1.34 0.83 6.68
N MET A 478 -2.41 0.14 6.29
CA MET A 478 -2.45 -0.64 5.06
C MET A 478 -3.87 -0.59 4.45
N ALA A 479 -3.96 -0.51 3.13
CA ALA A 479 -5.23 -0.60 2.43
C ALA A 479 -5.09 -1.23 1.04
N LEU A 480 -6.09 -2.04 0.69
CA LEU A 480 -6.33 -2.48 -0.68
C LEU A 480 -7.22 -1.47 -1.40
N TYR A 481 -6.84 -1.11 -2.62
CA TYR A 481 -7.59 -0.25 -3.52
C TYR A 481 -7.81 -0.95 -4.87
N ASP A 482 -8.56 -0.34 -5.79
CA ASP A 482 -8.94 -1.01 -7.04
C ASP A 482 -7.73 -1.48 -7.86
N ASP A 483 -6.70 -0.64 -7.96
CA ASP A 483 -5.50 -0.87 -8.78
C ASP A 483 -4.19 -0.74 -8.00
N ALA A 484 -4.23 -0.68 -6.67
CA ALA A 484 -3.06 -0.48 -5.84
C ALA A 484 -3.17 -1.11 -4.45
N ILE A 485 -2.02 -1.45 -3.89
CA ILE A 485 -1.79 -1.72 -2.48
C ILE A 485 -1.06 -0.50 -1.92
N MET A 486 -1.55 0.06 -0.81
CA MET A 486 -0.88 1.17 -0.14
C MET A 486 -0.60 0.87 1.31
N THR A 487 0.61 1.16 1.76
CA THR A 487 1.07 0.85 3.12
C THR A 487 1.96 1.97 3.64
N THR A 488 2.05 2.11 4.96
CA THR A 488 3.23 2.74 5.53
C THR A 488 4.42 1.81 5.34
N TYR A 489 5.58 2.35 5.03
CA TYR A 489 6.75 1.58 4.65
C TYR A 489 8.00 2.18 5.26
N THR A 490 8.77 1.34 5.94
CA THR A 490 10.04 1.78 6.54
C THR A 490 11.13 1.80 5.47
N THR A 491 11.82 2.92 5.37
CA THR A 491 12.81 3.15 4.33
C THR A 491 13.77 4.26 4.72
N LEU A 492 14.68 4.62 3.82
CA LEU A 492 15.59 5.74 4.00
C LEU A 492 14.99 7.00 3.37
N GLY A 493 14.95 8.07 4.16
CA GLY A 493 14.55 9.41 3.74
C GLY A 493 15.77 10.30 3.55
N PHE A 494 15.54 11.40 2.83
CA PHE A 494 16.51 12.46 2.64
C PHE A 494 15.96 13.73 3.25
N ARG A 495 16.76 14.43 4.04
CA ARG A 495 16.30 15.62 4.73
C ARG A 495 15.91 16.69 3.70
N GLN A 496 14.65 17.09 3.71
CA GLN A 496 14.12 18.09 2.81
C GLN A 496 14.35 19.48 3.42
N HIS A 497 14.97 20.38 2.65
CA HIS A 497 15.10 21.78 3.02
C HIS A 497 13.82 22.51 2.62
N ASN A 498 13.05 22.98 3.61
CA ASN A 498 11.77 23.66 3.36
C ASN A 498 12.01 25.14 3.03
N ALA A 499 12.17 25.47 1.75
CA ALA A 499 12.36 26.85 1.30
C ALA A 499 11.13 27.78 1.47
N ASP A 500 9.95 27.22 1.78
CA ASP A 500 8.70 27.99 1.87
C ASP A 500 8.45 28.63 3.26
N PHE A 501 9.32 28.40 4.26
CA PHE A 501 9.16 28.94 5.62
C PHE A 501 10.51 29.34 6.23
N PRO A 502 10.71 30.58 6.74
CA PRO A 502 12.05 31.16 6.92
C PRO A 502 12.78 30.80 8.23
N ASP A 503 12.24 29.91 9.06
CA ASP A 503 12.74 29.71 10.43
C ASP A 503 13.61 28.46 10.63
N ASP A 504 14.00 27.75 9.57
CA ASP A 504 14.87 26.56 9.65
C ASP A 504 16.29 26.82 9.09
N ASP A 505 16.77 28.07 9.23
CA ASP A 505 18.15 28.47 8.93
C ASP A 505 19.07 28.07 10.09
N GLN A 506 19.42 26.79 10.18
CA GLN A 506 20.67 26.37 10.80
C GLN A 506 21.47 25.54 9.81
N ASP A 507 22.67 26.05 9.50
CA ASP A 507 23.73 25.45 8.68
C ASP A 507 23.86 23.93 8.89
N GLU A 508 23.44 23.10 7.92
CA GLU A 508 23.78 21.68 7.93
C GLU A 508 23.96 21.08 6.53
N GLY A 509 25.20 21.13 6.02
CA GLY A 509 25.87 20.10 5.21
C GLY A 509 25.18 19.48 3.98
N PRO A 510 25.83 18.52 3.29
CA PRO A 510 25.19 17.74 2.23
C PRO A 510 24.03 16.89 2.78
N ALA A 511 23.04 16.60 1.95
CA ALA A 511 21.79 15.93 2.31
C ALA A 511 22.01 14.65 3.15
N ARG A 512 21.71 14.72 4.46
CA ARG A 512 21.83 13.59 5.38
C ARG A 512 20.72 12.57 5.12
N ILE A 513 21.10 11.32 4.88
CA ILE A 513 20.21 10.15 4.86
C ILE A 513 19.76 9.83 6.28
N PHE A 514 18.49 9.47 6.47
CA PHE A 514 17.97 9.06 7.77
C PHE A 514 16.86 8.00 7.64
N PRO A 515 16.70 7.08 8.60
CA PRO A 515 15.57 6.16 8.62
C PRO A 515 14.24 6.91 8.79
N THR A 516 13.24 6.56 7.98
CA THR A 516 11.92 7.18 8.03
C THR A 516 10.80 6.20 7.69
N LYS A 517 9.56 6.65 7.87
CA LYS A 517 8.36 5.93 7.46
C LYS A 517 7.63 6.73 6.39
N ALA A 518 7.52 6.14 5.20
CA ALA A 518 6.94 6.74 4.01
C ALA A 518 5.60 6.08 3.64
N ILE A 519 4.91 6.65 2.65
CA ILE A 519 3.76 6.01 2.01
C ILE A 519 4.26 5.22 0.80
N ARG A 520 4.12 3.90 0.82
CA ARG A 520 4.42 3.04 -0.34
C ARG A 520 3.15 2.75 -1.11
N ILE A 521 3.23 2.87 -2.42
CA ILE A 521 2.17 2.52 -3.37
C ILE A 521 2.72 1.45 -4.31
N VAL A 522 2.09 0.27 -4.30
CA VAL A 522 2.35 -0.80 -5.27
C VAL A 522 1.14 -0.87 -6.21
N SER A 523 1.30 -0.37 -7.43
CA SER A 523 0.26 -0.39 -8.45
C SER A 523 0.25 -1.69 -9.23
N LEU A 524 -0.93 -2.26 -9.43
CA LEU A 524 -1.20 -3.42 -10.29
C LEU A 524 -1.90 -3.01 -11.60
N ALA A 525 -1.94 -1.72 -11.91
CA ALA A 525 -2.59 -1.22 -13.11
C ALA A 525 -1.86 -1.73 -14.38
N PRO A 526 -2.59 -2.28 -15.35
CA PRO A 526 -1.99 -2.72 -16.61
C PRO A 526 -1.47 -1.52 -17.40
N ASP A 527 -0.43 -1.75 -18.21
CA ASP A 527 -0.05 -0.76 -19.21
C ASP A 527 -1.09 -0.72 -20.33
N LEU A 528 -1.68 0.45 -20.56
CA LEU A 528 -2.64 0.66 -21.64
C LEU A 528 -1.99 1.28 -22.89
N SER A 529 -0.72 1.71 -22.80
CA SER A 529 0.00 2.36 -23.90
C SER A 529 0.33 1.40 -25.06
N ASP A 530 0.34 0.09 -24.80
CA ASP A 530 0.54 -0.93 -25.84
C ASP A 530 -0.78 -1.35 -26.51
N GLY A 531 -1.09 -0.67 -27.61
CA GLY A 531 -2.04 -1.11 -28.63
C GLY A 531 -1.54 -2.27 -29.49
N LYS A 532 -0.38 -2.88 -29.19
CA LYS A 532 0.17 -4.06 -29.89
C LYS A 532 0.61 -5.10 -28.87
N SER A 533 -0.17 -6.15 -28.70
CA SER A 533 0.27 -7.36 -28.01
C SER A 533 1.46 -7.97 -28.74
N VAL A 534 2.64 -7.91 -28.14
CA VAL A 534 3.78 -8.77 -28.49
C VAL A 534 3.95 -9.76 -27.34
N PRO A 535 4.10 -11.07 -27.59
CA PRO A 535 4.51 -11.99 -26.54
C PRO A 535 5.94 -11.63 -26.14
N VAL A 536 6.15 -11.26 -24.87
CA VAL A 536 7.49 -11.05 -24.33
C VAL A 536 8.08 -12.42 -24.08
N ASP A 537 8.95 -12.85 -25.00
CA ASP A 537 9.84 -13.99 -24.81
C ASP A 537 10.94 -13.64 -23.80
N ASP A 538 11.24 -14.58 -22.91
CA ASP A 538 12.37 -14.56 -21.99
C ASP A 538 13.68 -14.69 -22.78
N GLN A 539 14.35 -13.59 -23.11
CA GLN A 539 15.76 -13.63 -23.50
C GLN A 539 16.58 -12.45 -22.94
N GLN A 540 17.76 -12.84 -22.44
CA GLN A 540 18.80 -12.07 -21.78
C GLN A 540 19.11 -10.70 -22.41
N ALA A 541 19.23 -9.70 -21.55
CA ALA A 541 19.78 -8.40 -21.88
C ALA A 541 21.30 -8.52 -22.12
N THR A 542 21.74 -8.19 -23.33
CA THR A 542 23.13 -7.81 -23.62
C THR A 542 23.12 -6.66 -24.63
N GLY A 543 24.04 -5.70 -24.43
CA GLY A 543 24.54 -4.84 -25.50
C GLY A 543 24.04 -3.40 -25.52
N GLU A 544 24.98 -2.49 -25.32
CA GLU A 544 24.90 -1.03 -25.29
C GLU A 544 24.57 -0.35 -26.63
N GLY A 545 24.26 0.96 -26.54
CA GLY A 545 24.37 1.90 -27.65
C GLY A 545 24.15 3.36 -27.23
N LEU A 546 25.26 4.10 -27.03
CA LEU A 546 25.41 5.57 -27.08
C LEU A 546 24.56 6.17 -28.24
N TRP A 547 24.02 7.40 -28.22
CA TRP A 547 24.69 8.71 -28.20
C TRP A 547 23.73 9.85 -27.75
N SER A 548 24.18 10.61 -26.73
CA SER A 548 24.11 12.07 -26.51
C SER A 548 22.81 12.90 -26.73
N SER A 549 22.33 13.53 -25.65
CA SER A 549 22.34 15.00 -25.49
C SER A 549 22.30 15.40 -23.99
N GLU A 550 23.30 16.17 -23.54
CA GLU A 550 23.56 16.64 -22.16
C GLU A 550 22.83 17.97 -21.79
N PRO A 551 23.10 18.65 -20.65
CA PRO A 551 22.77 18.24 -19.28
C PRO A 551 22.12 19.39 -18.46
N ARG A 552 21.19 19.07 -17.54
CA ARG A 552 20.85 20.02 -16.45
C ARG A 552 20.48 19.40 -15.10
N GLN A 553 20.82 18.13 -14.86
CA GLN A 553 20.35 17.40 -13.67
C GLN A 553 21.42 16.63 -12.87
N ARG A 554 22.71 16.81 -13.12
CA ARG A 554 23.76 15.99 -12.48
C ARG A 554 24.10 16.28 -11.01
N ARG A 555 23.60 17.34 -10.38
CA ARG A 555 24.10 17.72 -9.03
C ARG A 555 23.57 16.92 -7.84
N THR A 556 22.51 16.13 -7.98
CA THR A 556 21.97 15.31 -6.87
C THR A 556 22.22 13.81 -7.00
N GLU A 557 22.48 13.31 -8.21
CA GLU A 557 22.75 11.88 -8.44
C GLU A 557 24.20 11.49 -8.10
N ASP A 558 25.16 12.42 -8.17
CA ASP A 558 26.58 12.11 -7.98
C ASP A 558 27.03 12.13 -6.50
N SER A 559 26.21 12.62 -5.56
CA SER A 559 26.62 12.81 -4.15
C SER A 559 26.71 11.52 -3.33
N TRP A 560 25.94 10.47 -3.67
CA TRP A 560 25.88 9.23 -2.86
C TRP A 560 26.89 8.16 -3.27
N ARG A 561 27.49 8.27 -4.46
CA ARG A 561 28.66 7.46 -4.85
C ARG A 561 29.93 7.87 -4.10
N SER A 562 29.88 8.96 -3.34
CA SER A 562 31.00 9.36 -2.47
C SER A 562 31.10 8.43 -1.26
N GLN A 563 32.34 8.15 -0.85
CA GLN A 563 32.70 7.41 0.37
C GLN A 563 31.91 7.91 1.61
N ALA A 564 31.58 9.20 1.68
CA ALA A 564 30.81 9.80 2.77
C ALA A 564 29.35 9.31 2.86
N GLY A 565 28.69 9.03 1.74
CA GLY A 565 27.32 8.49 1.72
C GLY A 565 27.27 7.05 2.22
N LEU A 566 28.25 6.24 1.82
CA LEU A 566 28.43 4.87 2.31
C LEU A 566 28.80 4.86 3.81
N LEU A 567 29.74 5.68 4.25
CA LEU A 567 30.11 5.79 5.68
C LEU A 567 28.93 6.24 6.56
N GLN A 568 28.03 7.08 6.05
CA GLN A 568 26.81 7.45 6.77
C GLN A 568 25.84 6.26 6.91
N LEU A 569 25.74 5.40 5.90
CA LEU A 569 24.94 4.16 5.96
C LEU A 569 25.54 3.16 6.97
N VAL A 570 26.87 3.09 7.06
CA VAL A 570 27.59 2.26 8.04
C VAL A 570 27.32 2.73 9.47
N SER A 571 27.39 4.04 9.72
CA SER A 571 27.07 4.60 11.03
C SER A 571 25.63 4.33 11.49
N LEU A 572 24.69 4.05 10.57
CA LEU A 572 23.30 3.74 10.91
C LEU A 572 23.10 2.30 11.39
N LEU A 573 24.01 1.37 11.07
CA LEU A 573 23.92 -0.05 11.41
C LEU A 573 25.06 -0.55 12.31
N GLY A 574 25.93 0.33 12.83
CA GLY A 574 27.24 -0.05 13.41
C GLY A 574 27.25 -1.11 14.53
N ASP A 575 26.11 -1.47 15.13
CA ASP A 575 26.00 -2.54 16.14
C ASP A 575 25.27 -3.82 15.61
N GLU A 576 24.80 -3.84 14.36
CA GLU A 576 23.89 -4.86 13.78
C GLU A 576 24.47 -5.62 12.58
N LEU A 577 25.73 -5.36 12.19
CA LEU A 577 26.41 -6.06 11.10
C LEU A 577 27.09 -7.35 11.62
N ASP A 578 27.13 -8.39 10.79
CA ASP A 578 27.93 -9.59 11.06
C ASP A 578 29.31 -9.54 10.38
N ASP A 579 30.19 -10.48 10.74
CA ASP A 579 31.58 -10.53 10.25
C ASP A 579 31.66 -10.68 8.71
N GLU A 580 30.63 -11.24 8.07
CA GLU A 580 30.55 -11.40 6.61
C GLU A 580 30.16 -10.09 5.92
N ASP A 581 29.18 -9.38 6.49
CA ASP A 581 28.78 -8.04 6.06
C ASP A 581 29.95 -7.03 6.23
N GLU A 582 30.70 -7.10 7.33
CA GLU A 582 31.89 -6.27 7.54
C GLU A 582 32.96 -6.48 6.44
N ALA A 583 33.19 -7.72 6.02
CA ALA A 583 34.17 -8.06 4.98
C ALA A 583 33.71 -7.66 3.56
N GLU A 584 32.42 -7.82 3.23
CA GLU A 584 31.84 -7.33 1.96
C GLU A 584 31.98 -5.80 1.84
N MET A 585 31.91 -5.10 2.97
CA MET A 585 32.08 -3.65 3.03
C MET A 585 33.52 -3.18 2.81
N GLU A 586 34.51 -3.84 3.42
CA GLU A 586 35.93 -3.52 3.17
C GLU A 586 36.29 -3.65 1.69
N ALA A 587 35.69 -4.61 0.99
CA ALA A 587 35.86 -4.76 -0.45
C ALA A 587 35.23 -3.60 -1.25
N LEU A 588 33.98 -3.22 -0.96
CA LEU A 588 33.29 -2.12 -1.65
C LEU A 588 33.92 -0.75 -1.41
N ALA A 589 34.48 -0.52 -0.22
CA ALA A 589 35.20 0.71 0.10
C ALA A 589 36.53 0.82 -0.67
N ARG A 590 37.23 -0.31 -0.89
CA ARG A 590 38.48 -0.37 -1.68
C ARG A 590 38.26 -0.23 -3.18
N GLU A 591 37.18 -0.82 -3.73
CA GLU A 591 36.86 -0.69 -5.17
C GLU A 591 36.59 0.77 -5.58
N ASN A 592 36.08 1.61 -4.66
CA ASN A 592 35.84 3.03 -4.91
C ASN A 592 37.07 3.91 -4.64
N GLU A 593 38.17 3.39 -4.10
CA GLU A 593 39.48 4.08 -4.07
C GLU A 593 40.22 3.87 -5.41
N GLU A 594 40.14 2.66 -5.98
CA GLU A 594 40.81 2.32 -7.24
C GLU A 594 40.22 3.04 -8.47
N GLU A 595 38.95 3.49 -8.44
CA GLU A 595 38.34 4.25 -9.55
C GLU A 595 38.77 5.74 -9.61
N TRP A 596 39.41 6.26 -8.56
CA TRP A 596 39.93 7.65 -8.52
C TRP A 596 41.45 7.75 -8.65
N GLU A 597 42.20 6.65 -8.46
CA GLU A 597 43.65 6.63 -8.68
C GLU A 597 44.02 6.63 -10.19
N ASP A 598 43.07 6.36 -11.09
CA ASP A 598 43.31 6.36 -12.55
C ASP A 598 43.07 7.73 -13.24
N MET A 599 42.89 8.83 -12.48
CA MET A 599 42.68 10.19 -13.04
C MET A 599 43.62 11.27 -12.49
N GLU A 600 44.75 10.91 -11.89
CA GLU A 600 45.86 11.83 -11.62
C GLU A 600 47.19 11.16 -11.94
N ASP A 601 47.63 11.21 -13.21
CA ASP A 601 49.06 11.26 -13.61
C ASP A 601 49.18 11.19 -15.15
N ASP A 602 48.77 12.27 -15.82
CA ASP A 602 49.23 12.58 -17.17
C ASP A 602 49.41 14.11 -17.22
N ASP A 603 50.58 14.59 -16.77
CA ASP A 603 51.39 15.49 -17.59
C ASP A 603 52.67 15.97 -16.88
N PHE A 604 53.78 15.76 -17.59
CA PHE A 604 55.08 16.46 -17.55
C PHE A 604 56.04 16.20 -16.37
N ASP A 605 57.03 15.33 -16.62
CA ASP A 605 58.43 15.72 -16.41
C ASP A 605 59.37 15.04 -17.43
N ASP A 606 59.94 15.86 -18.31
CA ASP A 606 61.05 15.56 -19.21
C ASP A 606 62.31 15.28 -18.39
N HIS A 607 62.90 14.09 -18.56
CA HIS A 607 64.28 13.81 -18.14
C HIS A 607 65.14 13.45 -19.34
N ASP A 608 65.84 14.45 -19.86
CA ASP A 608 66.96 14.32 -20.78
C ASP A 608 68.22 13.84 -20.03
N HIS A 609 68.88 12.85 -20.63
CA HIS A 609 70.17 12.31 -20.23
C HIS A 609 71.34 13.12 -20.82
N ASP A 610 72.28 13.46 -19.94
CA ASP A 610 73.74 13.48 -20.12
C ASP A 610 74.38 14.07 -21.40
N HIS A 611 75.08 15.20 -21.24
CA HIS A 611 76.42 15.37 -21.83
C HIS A 611 77.27 16.45 -21.11
N GLU A 612 78.42 15.99 -20.60
CA GLU A 612 79.76 16.62 -20.45
C GLU A 612 79.94 18.15 -20.43
N GLY A 613 80.75 18.64 -19.46
CA GLY A 613 81.68 19.75 -19.69
C GLY A 613 81.83 20.79 -18.58
N ASP A 614 82.90 20.63 -17.79
CA ASP A 614 83.81 21.62 -17.20
C ASP A 614 83.36 23.01 -16.66
N ASP A 615 83.97 23.28 -15.50
CA ASP A 615 84.55 24.53 -15.01
C ASP A 615 83.73 25.63 -14.28
N GLU A 616 84.22 25.81 -13.04
CA GLU A 616 84.49 27.06 -12.31
C GLU A 616 83.35 27.95 -11.75
N SER A 617 83.54 28.19 -10.44
CA SER A 617 83.33 29.44 -9.68
C SER A 617 81.96 29.74 -9.01
N GLU A 618 82.01 29.62 -7.68
CA GLU A 618 81.38 30.46 -6.65
C GLU A 618 81.26 31.98 -6.99
N PRO A 619 80.57 32.81 -6.18
CA PRO A 619 79.35 32.58 -5.39
C PRO A 619 78.40 33.83 -5.40
N GLU A 620 77.50 33.86 -4.42
CA GLU A 620 77.01 35.04 -3.70
C GLU A 620 75.66 35.70 -4.08
N SER A 621 74.72 35.47 -3.16
CA SER A 621 74.10 36.50 -2.32
C SER A 621 72.62 36.85 -2.58
N ALA A 622 71.86 36.52 -1.53
CA ALA A 622 71.14 37.47 -0.69
C ALA A 622 69.80 38.05 -1.17
N ARG A 623 68.85 37.93 -0.23
CA ARG A 623 67.82 38.91 0.15
C ARG A 623 66.69 39.08 -0.87
N GLU A 624 65.46 39.40 -0.47
CA GLU A 624 64.87 39.83 0.79
C GLU A 624 63.35 39.68 0.65
N HIS A 625 62.69 39.57 1.81
CA HIS A 625 61.39 40.12 2.19
C HIS A 625 60.38 40.57 1.12
N GLY A 626 59.12 40.24 1.40
CA GLY A 626 58.05 41.22 1.19
C GLY A 626 56.65 40.63 1.19
N THR A 627 56.06 40.57 2.37
CA THR A 627 54.62 40.54 2.64
C THR A 627 53.79 41.42 1.70
N ALA A 628 52.64 40.90 1.26
CA ALA A 628 51.31 41.37 1.65
C ALA A 628 50.25 40.33 1.27
#